data_AF-A0A3D5R731-F1
#
_entry.id   AF-A0A3D5R731-F1
#
_cell.length_a   1.000
_cell.length_b   1.000
_cell.length_c   1.000
_cell.angle_alpha   90.00
_cell.angle_beta   90.00
_cell.angle_gamma   90.00
#
_symmetry.space_group_name_H-M   'P 1'
#
loop_
_entity.id
_entity.type
_entity.pdbx_description
1 polymer ?
#
loop_
_entity_poly.entity_id
_entity_poly.type
_entity_poly.pdbx_seq_one_letter_code
_entity_poly.pdbx_strand_id
1 'polypeptide(L)'
;MELINYYKLLSKEYPNIDAVSEEIINLSAILNLPKGTEHFMTDLHGEFESFNHVIRNASGTVKRKIDLTFGDTLSEKEKKDLASLVYYPKEKLNYFKSKNLVNDEWYEKTIYNLVLLIRKVSYKYTRSKVRKALPESFDYIIEELMQEQEELESKRK
;
A
#
# COMPACT_ATOMS: atom_id res chain seq x y z
N MET A 1 44.01 -6.05 0.34
CA MET A 1 44.00 -5.49 -1.02
C MET A 1 42.57 -5.35 -1.57
N GLU A 2 41.68 -6.33 -1.33
CA GLU A 2 40.26 -6.25 -1.71
C GLU A 2 39.46 -5.13 -1.03
N LEU A 3 39.64 -4.90 0.28
CA LEU A 3 38.94 -3.82 1.02
C LEU A 3 39.15 -2.43 0.38
N ILE A 4 40.36 -2.17 -0.13
CA ILE A 4 40.72 -0.92 -0.79
C ILE A 4 39.95 -0.75 -2.11
N ASN A 5 39.70 -1.84 -2.83
CA ASN A 5 38.89 -1.81 -4.05
C ASN A 5 37.41 -1.55 -3.73
N TYR A 6 36.88 -2.13 -2.64
CA TYR A 6 35.52 -1.84 -2.16
C TYR A 6 35.38 -0.38 -1.72
N TYR A 7 36.33 0.17 -0.97
CA TYR A 7 36.30 1.58 -0.57
C TYR A 7 36.41 2.54 -1.75
N LYS A 8 37.22 2.20 -2.78
CA LYS A 8 37.28 2.99 -4.03
C LYS A 8 35.98 2.96 -4.83
N LEU A 9 35.20 1.87 -4.74
CA LEU A 9 33.89 1.77 -5.39
C LEU A 9 32.87 2.59 -4.59
N LEU A 10 32.82 2.41 -3.27
CA LEU A 10 31.92 3.15 -2.38
C LEU A 10 32.17 4.66 -2.42
N SER A 11 33.42 5.11 -2.52
CA SER A 11 33.74 6.54 -2.61
C SER A 11 33.19 7.22 -3.87
N LYS A 12 32.76 6.45 -4.89
CA LYS A 12 32.10 7.01 -6.08
C LYS A 12 30.65 7.40 -5.79
N GLU A 13 29.97 6.66 -4.92
CA GLU A 13 28.57 6.90 -4.53
C GLU A 13 28.47 7.74 -3.25
N TYR A 14 29.42 7.58 -2.32
CA TYR A 14 29.44 8.26 -1.02
C TYR A 14 30.78 8.98 -0.81
N PRO A 15 30.93 10.23 -1.32
CA PRO A 15 32.22 10.90 -1.41
C PRO A 15 32.73 11.47 -0.08
N ASN A 16 31.88 11.62 0.93
CA ASN A 16 32.23 12.21 2.23
C ASN A 16 31.53 11.49 3.39
N ILE A 17 31.95 11.81 4.62
CA ILE A 17 31.44 11.18 5.85
C ILE A 17 29.94 11.44 6.02
N ASP A 18 29.46 12.63 5.64
CA ASP A 18 28.06 13.00 5.76
C ASP A 18 27.17 12.14 4.85
N ALA A 19 27.56 11.94 3.59
CA ALA A 19 26.85 11.11 2.62
C ALA A 19 26.80 9.63 3.05
N VAL A 20 27.91 9.11 3.59
CA VAL A 20 27.93 7.75 4.16
C VAL A 20 27.00 7.67 5.37
N SER A 21 27.04 8.68 6.25
CA SER A 21 26.24 8.72 7.47
C SER A 21 24.75 8.83 7.16
N GLU A 22 24.37 9.67 6.19
CA GLU A 22 23.00 9.81 5.68
C GLU A 22 22.47 8.48 5.15
N GLU A 23 23.24 7.77 4.32
CA GLU A 23 22.80 6.49 3.78
C GLU A 23 22.74 5.38 4.83
N ILE A 24 23.67 5.34 5.79
CA ILE A 24 23.59 4.42 6.92
C ILE A 24 22.30 4.66 7.71
N ILE A 25 21.95 5.92 8.00
CA ILE A 25 20.71 6.27 8.70
C ILE A 25 19.50 5.84 7.88
N ASN A 26 19.47 6.14 6.58
CA ASN A 26 18.40 5.77 5.66
C ASN A 26 18.19 4.25 5.60
N LEU A 27 19.26 3.48 5.35
CA LEU A 27 19.21 2.01 5.29
C LEU A 27 18.82 1.41 6.65
N SER A 28 19.32 1.95 7.75
CA SER A 28 18.94 1.53 9.10
C SER A 28 17.45 1.78 9.37
N ALA A 29 16.92 2.93 8.94
CA ALA A 29 15.50 3.22 9.04
C ALA A 29 14.67 2.24 8.19
N ILE A 30 15.11 1.94 6.96
CA ILE A 30 14.45 0.97 6.07
C ILE A 30 14.44 -0.45 6.67
N LEU A 31 15.56 -0.90 7.25
CA LEU A 31 15.68 -2.22 7.88
C LEU A 31 14.78 -2.38 9.12
N ASN A 32 14.50 -1.28 9.82
CA ASN A 32 13.58 -1.27 10.96
C ASN A 32 12.10 -1.23 10.54
N LEU A 33 11.79 -1.07 9.25
CA LEU A 33 10.42 -1.19 8.77
C LEU A 33 9.95 -2.66 8.88
N PRO A 34 8.68 -2.90 9.23
CA PRO A 34 8.15 -4.25 9.29
C PRO A 34 8.26 -4.93 7.92
N LYS A 35 8.72 -6.19 7.94
CA LYS A 35 8.81 -7.02 6.74
C LYS A 35 7.47 -7.11 6.01
N GLY A 36 7.54 -7.16 4.68
CA GLY A 36 6.37 -7.39 3.83
C GLY A 36 5.81 -8.80 3.97
N THR A 37 4.73 -9.08 3.25
CA THR A 37 4.22 -10.46 3.12
C THR A 37 5.17 -11.27 2.24
N GLU A 38 5.72 -12.36 2.79
CA GLU A 38 6.55 -13.31 2.04
C GLU A 38 5.68 -14.50 1.62
N HIS A 39 5.71 -14.84 0.33
CA HIS A 39 4.95 -15.96 -0.23
C HIS A 39 5.89 -17.14 -0.47
N PHE A 40 5.67 -18.26 0.23
CA PHE A 40 6.34 -19.54 -0.02
C PHE A 40 5.37 -20.48 -0.73
N MET A 41 5.66 -20.83 -1.98
CA MET A 41 4.75 -21.61 -2.83
C MET A 41 5.54 -22.71 -3.54
N THR A 42 5.08 -23.96 -3.42
CA THR A 42 5.78 -25.15 -3.94
C THR A 42 5.11 -25.75 -5.18
N ASP A 43 3.82 -25.49 -5.38
CA ASP A 43 3.00 -26.16 -6.41
C ASP A 43 2.42 -25.14 -7.39
N LEU A 44 3.24 -24.69 -8.34
CA LEU A 44 2.90 -23.64 -9.32
C LEU A 44 2.33 -24.17 -10.65
N HIS A 45 2.07 -25.47 -10.79
CA HIS A 45 1.62 -26.05 -12.05
C HIS A 45 0.09 -26.06 -12.17
N GLY A 46 -0.44 -25.34 -13.17
CA GLY A 46 -1.86 -25.40 -13.58
C GLY A 46 -2.83 -24.47 -12.83
N GLU A 47 -2.43 -23.93 -11.67
CA GLU A 47 -3.30 -23.17 -10.75
C GLU A 47 -3.11 -21.64 -10.85
N PHE A 48 -3.12 -21.09 -12.07
CA PHE A 48 -2.87 -19.65 -12.30
C PHE A 48 -3.87 -18.74 -11.58
N GLU A 49 -5.17 -19.08 -11.62
CA GLU A 49 -6.21 -18.24 -11.01
C GLU A 49 -6.10 -18.23 -9.48
N SER A 50 -5.90 -19.40 -8.87
CA SER A 50 -5.66 -19.57 -7.44
C SER A 50 -4.42 -18.78 -6.98
N PHE A 51 -3.33 -18.84 -7.75
CA PHE A 51 -2.12 -18.05 -7.49
C PHE A 51 -2.39 -16.55 -7.56
N ASN A 52 -2.99 -16.08 -8.65
CA ASN A 52 -3.31 -14.67 -8.85
C ASN A 52 -4.23 -14.16 -7.73
N HIS A 53 -5.16 -15.00 -7.24
CA HIS A 53 -6.00 -14.68 -6.10
C HIS A 53 -5.20 -14.50 -4.80
N VAL A 54 -4.25 -15.40 -4.51
CA VAL A 54 -3.38 -15.32 -3.31
C VAL A 54 -2.52 -14.05 -3.32
N ILE A 55 -1.99 -13.66 -4.49
CA ILE A 55 -1.24 -12.41 -4.63
C ILE A 55 -2.16 -11.20 -4.43
N ARG A 56 -3.32 -11.18 -5.09
CA ARG A 56 -4.30 -10.07 -5.00
C ARG A 56 -4.84 -9.88 -3.59
N ASN A 57 -5.10 -10.97 -2.86
CA ASN A 57 -5.58 -10.90 -1.49
C ASN A 57 -4.45 -10.70 -0.45
N ALA A 58 -3.19 -10.70 -0.91
CA ALA A 58 -1.97 -10.63 -0.11
C ALA A 58 -1.96 -11.65 1.03
N SER A 59 -2.28 -12.91 0.71
CA SER A 59 -2.48 -14.00 1.69
C SER A 59 -3.47 -13.64 2.81
N GLY A 60 -4.57 -12.96 2.45
CA GLY A 60 -5.61 -12.51 3.37
C GLY A 60 -5.26 -11.25 4.18
N THR A 61 -4.08 -10.67 3.98
CA THR A 61 -3.65 -9.45 4.69
C THR A 61 -4.56 -8.26 4.40
N VAL A 62 -5.07 -8.14 3.16
CA VAL A 62 -5.96 -7.04 2.78
C VAL A 62 -7.25 -7.08 3.58
N LYS A 63 -7.89 -8.26 3.69
CA LYS A 63 -9.12 -8.42 4.48
C LYS A 63 -8.88 -8.02 5.94
N ARG A 64 -7.78 -8.51 6.54
CA ARG A 64 -7.38 -8.12 7.90
C ARG A 64 -7.18 -6.62 8.05
N LYS A 65 -6.62 -5.94 7.05
CA LYS A 65 -6.43 -4.48 7.08
C LYS A 65 -7.76 -3.73 6.94
N ILE A 66 -8.70 -4.22 6.14
CA ILE A 66 -10.05 -3.69 6.07
C ILE A 66 -10.74 -3.83 7.43
N ASP A 67 -10.69 -5.01 8.05
CA ASP A 67 -11.27 -5.25 9.37
C ASP A 67 -10.69 -4.32 10.44
N LEU A 68 -9.36 -4.11 10.43
CA LEU A 68 -8.68 -3.19 11.34
C LEU A 68 -8.96 -1.70 11.07
N THR A 69 -9.31 -1.35 9.84
CA THR A 69 -9.58 0.05 9.46
C THR A 69 -11.01 0.42 9.81
N PHE A 70 -11.96 -0.48 9.53
CA PHE A 70 -13.38 -0.16 9.62
C PHE A 70 -14.07 -0.76 10.84
N GLY A 71 -13.55 -1.82 11.48
CA GLY A 71 -14.17 -2.40 12.66
C GLY A 71 -15.67 -2.62 12.47
N ASP A 72 -16.50 -2.01 13.30
CA ASP A 72 -17.97 -2.10 13.20
C ASP A 72 -18.62 -0.97 12.37
N THR A 73 -17.84 -0.04 11.80
CA THR A 73 -18.37 1.07 10.97
C THR A 73 -18.90 0.61 9.62
N LEU A 74 -18.41 -0.51 9.10
CA LEU A 74 -18.92 -1.17 7.89
C LEU A 74 -19.49 -2.53 8.26
N SER A 75 -20.59 -2.90 7.61
CA SER A 75 -21.13 -4.26 7.71
C SER A 75 -20.18 -5.29 7.09
N GLU A 76 -20.30 -6.55 7.51
CA GLU A 76 -19.52 -7.64 6.92
C GLU A 76 -19.69 -7.77 5.40
N LYS A 77 -20.87 -7.41 4.88
CA LYS A 77 -21.12 -7.37 3.44
C LYS A 77 -20.29 -6.27 2.78
N GLU A 78 -20.32 -5.05 3.31
CA GLU A 78 -19.56 -3.92 2.80
C GLU A 78 -18.05 -4.18 2.84
N LYS A 79 -17.54 -4.79 3.92
CA LYS A 79 -16.12 -5.18 4.00
C LYS A 79 -15.73 -6.20 2.94
N LYS A 80 -16.56 -7.23 2.71
CA LYS A 80 -16.34 -8.22 1.65
C LYS A 80 -16.39 -7.58 0.26
N ASP A 81 -17.31 -6.66 0.05
CA ASP A 81 -17.45 -5.93 -1.21
C ASP A 81 -16.24 -5.02 -1.47
N LEU A 82 -15.76 -4.29 -0.45
CA LEU A 82 -14.53 -3.49 -0.51
C LEU A 82 -13.30 -4.37 -0.77
N ALA A 83 -13.16 -5.50 -0.06
CA ALA A 83 -12.07 -6.43 -0.28
C ALA A 83 -12.06 -6.96 -1.72
N SER A 84 -13.23 -7.36 -2.23
CA SER A 84 -13.37 -7.84 -3.61
C SER A 84 -13.03 -6.76 -4.63
N LEU A 85 -13.38 -5.49 -4.34
CA LEU A 85 -13.03 -4.35 -5.18
C LEU A 85 -11.52 -4.10 -5.20
N VAL A 86 -10.82 -4.24 -4.07
CA VAL A 86 -9.36 -4.15 -4.02
C VAL A 86 -8.70 -5.30 -4.81
N TYR A 87 -9.25 -6.51 -4.73
CA TYR A 87 -8.69 -7.68 -5.43
C TYR A 87 -8.90 -7.62 -6.95
N TYR A 88 -10.09 -7.22 -7.38
CA TYR A 88 -10.54 -7.28 -8.76
C TYR A 88 -11.31 -5.99 -9.12
N PRO A 89 -10.61 -4.85 -9.20
CA PRO A 89 -11.25 -3.54 -9.29
C PRO A 89 -12.12 -3.38 -10.53
N LYS A 90 -11.66 -3.87 -11.70
CA LYS A 90 -12.40 -3.76 -12.96
C LYS A 90 -13.62 -4.66 -12.96
N GLU A 91 -13.44 -5.92 -12.58
CA GLU A 91 -14.46 -6.96 -12.60
C GLU A 91 -15.56 -6.64 -11.58
N LYS A 92 -15.18 -6.25 -10.36
CA LYS A 92 -16.13 -5.91 -9.30
C LYS A 92 -16.89 -4.61 -9.61
N LEU A 93 -16.22 -3.61 -10.17
CA LEU A 93 -16.88 -2.38 -10.60
C LEU A 93 -17.90 -2.65 -11.72
N ASN A 94 -17.54 -3.46 -12.71
CA ASN A 94 -18.45 -3.84 -13.79
C ASN A 94 -19.65 -4.63 -13.26
N TYR A 95 -19.44 -5.53 -12.30
CA TYR A 95 -20.52 -6.23 -11.62
C TYR A 95 -21.48 -5.26 -10.92
N PHE A 96 -20.99 -4.31 -10.14
CA PHE A 96 -21.84 -3.32 -9.48
C PHE A 96 -22.59 -2.42 -10.47
N LYS A 97 -21.94 -2.01 -11.57
CA LYS A 97 -22.58 -1.27 -12.65
C LYS A 97 -23.72 -2.07 -13.28
N SER A 98 -23.51 -3.36 -13.57
CA SER A 98 -24.56 -4.23 -14.12
C SER A 98 -25.77 -4.41 -13.19
N LYS A 99 -25.59 -4.18 -11.89
CA LYS A 99 -26.65 -4.22 -10.87
C LYS A 99 -27.26 -2.86 -10.57
N ASN A 100 -26.87 -1.81 -11.31
CA ASN A 100 -27.28 -0.41 -11.07
C ASN A 100 -27.02 0.05 -9.62
N LEU A 101 -25.95 -0.45 -9.00
CA LEU A 101 -25.55 -0.09 -7.64
C LEU A 101 -24.55 1.08 -7.61
N VAL A 102 -24.07 1.52 -8.77
CA VAL A 102 -23.05 2.57 -8.89
C VAL A 102 -23.71 3.88 -9.29
N ASN A 103 -23.58 4.87 -8.42
CA ASN A 103 -23.95 6.26 -8.62
C ASN A 103 -22.85 7.17 -8.03
N ASP A 104 -23.02 8.48 -8.11
CA ASP A 104 -22.00 9.44 -7.64
C ASP A 104 -21.74 9.29 -6.13
N GLU A 105 -22.78 9.08 -5.32
CA GLU A 105 -22.68 8.84 -3.87
C GLU A 105 -21.87 7.56 -3.56
N TRP A 106 -22.07 6.49 -4.35
CA TRP A 106 -21.30 5.27 -4.22
C TRP A 106 -19.83 5.49 -4.53
N TYR A 107 -19.53 6.29 -5.58
CA TYR A 107 -18.15 6.64 -5.91
C TYR A 107 -17.49 7.42 -4.79
N GLU A 108 -18.15 8.44 -4.26
CA GLU A 108 -17.66 9.26 -3.15
C GLU A 108 -17.37 8.38 -1.92
N LYS A 109 -18.35 7.59 -1.47
CA LYS A 109 -18.19 6.68 -0.32
C LYS A 109 -17.07 5.66 -0.56
N THR A 110 -16.96 5.11 -1.77
CA THR A 110 -15.96 4.10 -2.09
C THR A 110 -14.55 4.67 -2.13
N ILE A 111 -14.37 5.83 -2.77
CA ILE A 111 -13.08 6.53 -2.80
C ILE A 111 -12.67 6.90 -1.39
N TYR A 112 -13.58 7.45 -0.58
CA TYR A 112 -13.34 7.76 0.83
C TYR A 112 -12.83 6.54 1.61
N ASN A 113 -13.51 5.40 1.49
CA ASN A 113 -13.10 4.16 2.14
C ASN A 113 -11.73 3.66 1.64
N LEU A 114 -11.44 3.77 0.33
CA LEU A 114 -10.13 3.41 -0.22
C LEU A 114 -9.02 4.33 0.32
N VAL A 115 -9.28 5.63 0.48
CA VAL A 115 -8.36 6.60 1.08
C VAL A 115 -8.06 6.25 2.54
N LEU A 116 -9.08 5.93 3.35
CA LEU A 116 -8.87 5.48 4.72
C LEU A 116 -8.03 4.19 4.79
N LEU A 117 -8.32 3.24 3.91
CA LEU A 117 -7.59 1.98 3.86
C LEU A 117 -6.13 2.18 3.47
N ILE A 118 -5.84 2.96 2.42
CA ILE A 118 -4.45 3.20 1.99
C ILE A 118 -3.65 3.94 3.08
N ARG A 119 -4.26 4.90 3.79
CA ARG A 119 -3.63 5.58 4.95
C ARG A 119 -3.26 4.58 6.06
N LYS A 120 -4.17 3.66 6.40
CA LYS A 120 -3.89 2.64 7.42
C LYS A 120 -2.79 1.66 6.99
N VAL A 121 -2.71 1.35 5.70
CA VAL A 121 -1.71 0.43 5.15
C VAL A 121 -0.36 1.12 4.96
N SER A 122 -0.34 2.41 4.59
CA SER A 122 0.86 3.19 4.30
C SER A 122 1.66 3.56 5.54
N TYR A 123 1.02 3.68 6.71
CA TYR A 123 1.66 4.08 7.98
C TYR A 123 2.94 3.30 8.33
N LYS A 124 3.05 2.04 7.89
CA LYS A 124 4.22 1.19 8.15
C LYS A 124 5.37 1.36 7.15
N TYR A 125 5.24 2.28 6.20
CA TYR A 125 6.21 2.54 5.13
C TYR A 125 6.63 4.00 5.14
N THR A 126 7.84 4.29 4.65
CA THR A 126 8.29 5.68 4.47
C THR A 126 7.49 6.36 3.36
N ARG A 127 7.38 7.70 3.43
CA ARG A 127 6.72 8.50 2.38
C ARG A 127 7.30 8.22 1.00
N SER A 128 8.63 8.11 0.89
CA SER A 128 9.31 7.77 -0.38
C SER A 128 8.90 6.40 -0.92
N LYS A 129 8.77 5.38 -0.07
CA LYS A 129 8.31 4.03 -0.46
C LYS A 129 6.87 4.07 -0.99
N VAL A 130 5.99 4.80 -0.31
CA VAL A 130 4.58 4.94 -0.70
C VAL A 130 4.47 5.68 -2.03
N ARG A 131 5.14 6.83 -2.17
CA ARG A 131 5.15 7.63 -3.41
C ARG A 131 5.59 6.82 -4.63
N LYS A 132 6.66 6.04 -4.49
CA LYS A 132 7.16 5.16 -5.58
C LYS A 132 6.18 4.06 -5.99
N ALA A 133 5.16 3.77 -5.18
CA ALA A 133 4.13 2.78 -5.50
C ALA A 133 2.86 3.40 -6.11
N LEU A 134 2.74 4.73 -6.12
CA LEU A 134 1.60 5.42 -6.71
C LEU A 134 1.76 5.54 -8.23
N PRO A 135 0.66 5.50 -9.01
CA PRO A 135 0.72 5.79 -10.44
C PRO A 135 1.15 7.23 -10.69
N GLU A 136 2.10 7.47 -11.60
CA GLU A 136 2.63 8.82 -11.89
C GLU A 136 1.55 9.84 -12.27
N SER A 137 0.50 9.40 -12.98
CA SER A 137 -0.59 10.29 -13.39
C SER A 137 -1.50 10.75 -12.24
N PHE A 138 -1.42 10.11 -11.07
CA PHE A 138 -2.30 10.36 -9.92
C PHE A 138 -1.52 10.54 -8.60
N ASP A 139 -0.19 10.64 -8.64
CA ASP A 139 0.65 10.66 -7.44
C ASP A 139 0.29 11.85 -6.54
N TYR A 140 0.18 13.04 -7.12
CA TYR A 140 -0.13 14.29 -6.44
C TYR A 140 -1.48 14.24 -5.74
N ILE A 141 -2.56 13.89 -6.46
CA ILE A 141 -3.91 13.90 -5.90
C ILE A 141 -4.09 12.81 -4.83
N ILE A 142 -3.49 11.63 -5.01
CA ILE A 142 -3.56 10.58 -3.99
C ILE A 142 -2.77 10.98 -2.76
N GLU A 143 -1.59 11.60 -2.91
CA GLU A 143 -0.82 12.13 -1.78
C GLU A 143 -1.60 13.19 -0.99
N GLU A 144 -2.32 14.07 -1.66
CA GLU A 144 -3.13 15.12 -1.03
C GLU A 144 -4.28 14.50 -0.22
N LEU A 145 -5.03 13.59 -0.84
CA LEU A 145 -6.13 12.88 -0.18
C LEU A 145 -5.68 12.08 1.04
N MET A 146 -4.44 11.57 1.03
CA MET A 146 -3.88 10.86 2.17
C MET A 146 -3.53 11.78 3.36
N GLN A 147 -3.29 13.07 3.12
CA GLN A 147 -2.90 14.06 4.13
C GLN A 147 -4.10 14.86 4.68
N GLU A 148 -5.06 15.22 3.83
CA GLU A 148 -6.10 16.22 4.12
C GLU A 148 -6.99 15.90 5.35
N GLN A 149 -7.16 14.62 5.69
CA GLN A 149 -7.95 14.21 6.85
C GLN A 149 -7.20 14.20 8.20
N GLU A 150 -5.87 14.24 8.23
CA GLU A 150 -5.13 14.41 9.50
C GLU A 150 -5.41 15.78 10.14
N GLU A 151 -5.70 16.81 9.32
CA GLU A 151 -6.02 18.14 9.83
C GLU A 151 -7.42 18.27 10.44
N LEU A 152 -8.41 17.49 9.99
CA LEU A 152 -9.78 17.56 10.52
C LEU A 152 -9.88 17.00 11.94
N GLU A 153 -9.01 16.05 12.31
CA GLU A 153 -8.89 15.56 13.68
C GLU A 153 -8.04 16.50 14.56
N SER A 154 -7.03 17.17 13.99
CA SER A 154 -6.14 18.06 14.75
C SER A 154 -6.74 19.45 15.04
N LYS A 155 -7.61 19.97 14.18
CA LYS A 155 -8.33 21.27 14.35
C LYS A 155 -9.54 21.20 15.31
N ARG A 156 -9.81 20.04 15.92
CA ARG A 156 -10.88 19.85 16.92
C ARG A 156 -10.38 19.87 18.38
N LYS A 157 -9.16 20.36 18.62
CA LYS A 157 -8.64 20.64 19.97
C LYS A 157 -8.55 22.13 20.24
#